data_AF-A0A918XSI2-F1
#
_entry.id   AF-A0A918XSI2-F1
#
_cell.length_a   1.000
_cell.length_b   1.000
_cell.length_c   1.000
_cell.angle_alpha   90.00
_cell.angle_beta   90.00
_cell.angle_gamma   90.00
#
_symmetry.space_group_name_H-M   'P 1'
#
loop_
_entity.id
_entity.type
_entity.pdbx_description
1 polymer ?
#
loop_
_entity_poly.entity_id
_entity_poly.type
_entity_poly.pdbx_seq_one_letter_code
_entity_poly.pdbx_strand_id
1 'polypeptide(L)' 'MTAFQSPDSRAAPLTRDRHGPLGATWPVSPLALAALVDMGMTDETIGRYFGVDPAEVRRERKEIPS' A
#
# COMPACT_ATOMS: atom_id res chain seq x y z
N MET A 1 -24.86 -9.67 -36.11
CA MET A 1 -24.31 -10.33 -34.92
C MET A 1 -23.25 -9.40 -34.34
N THR A 2 -23.59 -8.60 -33.32
CA THR A 2 -22.70 -7.58 -32.75
C THR A 2 -22.04 -8.17 -31.51
N ALA A 3 -20.71 -8.28 -31.52
CA ALA A 3 -19.95 -8.78 -30.38
C ALA A 3 -19.93 -7.72 -29.26
N PHE A 4 -20.39 -8.11 -28.08
CA PHE A 4 -20.32 -7.33 -26.85
C PHE A 4 -18.86 -7.41 -26.36
N GLN A 5 -18.04 -6.41 -26.66
CA GLN A 5 -16.68 -6.34 -26.12
C GLN A 5 -16.75 -5.89 -24.65
N SER A 6 -16.40 -6.81 -23.75
CA SER A 6 -16.16 -6.57 -22.34
C SER A 6 -15.14 -5.43 -22.16
N PRO A 7 -15.34 -4.50 -21.22
CA PRO A 7 -14.30 -3.54 -20.87
C PRO A 7 -13.11 -4.30 -20.28
N ASP A 8 -12.01 -4.24 -21.02
CA ASP A 8 -10.69 -4.77 -20.66
C ASP A 8 -10.31 -4.26 -19.26
N SER A 9 -10.37 -5.16 -18.28
CA SER A 9 -9.96 -4.95 -16.89
C SER A 9 -8.43 -4.99 -16.77
N ARG A 10 -7.72 -4.21 -17.59
CA ARG A 10 -6.27 -4.08 -17.43
C ARG A 10 -5.98 -2.88 -16.55
N ALA A 11 -5.94 -3.22 -15.26
CA ALA A 11 -5.27 -2.53 -14.17
C ALA A 11 -4.44 -1.32 -14.62
N ALA A 12 -4.82 -0.16 -14.08
CA ALA A 12 -4.00 1.04 -14.10
C ALA A 12 -2.54 0.70 -13.74
N PRO A 13 -1.54 1.37 -14.33
CA PRO A 13 -0.15 1.19 -13.94
C PRO A 13 -0.06 1.49 -12.46
N LEU A 14 0.25 0.46 -11.67
CA LEU A 14 0.46 0.56 -10.23
C LEU A 14 1.49 1.67 -10.03
N THR A 15 0.99 2.78 -9.52
CA THR A 15 1.73 4.00 -9.25
C THR A 15 2.97 3.63 -8.42
N ARG A 16 4.10 3.54 -9.11
CA ARG A 16 5.47 3.59 -8.59
C ARG A 16 5.64 2.86 -7.25
N ASP A 17 5.90 1.56 -7.34
CA ASP A 17 6.54 0.76 -6.29
C ASP A 17 7.56 1.61 -5.51
N ARG A 18 7.17 2.07 -4.32
CA ARG A 18 8.16 2.54 -3.35
C ARG A 18 8.78 1.29 -2.76
N HIS A 19 9.95 0.96 -3.29
CA HIS A 19 10.86 -0.02 -2.73
C HIS A 19 11.16 0.39 -1.27
N GLY A 20 10.72 -0.43 -0.31
CA GLY A 20 11.25 -0.37 1.05
C GLY A 20 12.75 -0.71 1.06
N PRO A 21 13.49 -0.41 2.15
CA PRO A 21 14.97 -0.35 2.12
C PRO A 21 15.73 -1.67 1.87
N LEU A 22 15.06 -2.78 1.55
CA LEU A 22 15.70 -4.08 1.28
C LEU A 22 15.03 -4.88 0.17
N GLY A 23 14.38 -4.23 -0.81
CA GLY A 23 13.69 -4.94 -1.89
C GLY A 23 12.47 -5.75 -1.41
N ALA A 24 12.04 -5.53 -0.16
CA ALA A 24 10.74 -5.95 0.32
C ALA A 24 9.70 -4.96 -0.21
N THR A 25 8.84 -5.44 -1.11
CA THR A 25 7.70 -4.66 -1.60
C THR A 25 6.72 -4.51 -0.45
N TRP A 26 6.62 -3.31 0.11
CA TRP A 26 5.61 -3.03 1.12
C TRP A 26 4.22 -3.30 0.54
N PRO A 27 3.32 -4.00 1.27
CA PRO A 27 2.10 -4.52 0.67
C PRO A 27 1.08 -3.42 0.32
N VAL A 28 1.31 -2.18 0.78
CA VAL A 28 0.44 -1.04 0.54
C VAL A 28 1.25 0.18 0.14
N SER A 29 0.64 1.05 -0.67
CA SER A 29 1.25 2.32 -1.00
C SER A 29 1.36 3.22 0.25
N PRO A 30 2.33 4.13 0.28
CA PRO A 30 2.46 5.14 1.33
C PRO A 30 1.19 5.94 1.59
N LEU A 31 0.46 6.30 0.52
CA LEU A 31 -0.80 7.04 0.65
C LEU A 31 -1.88 6.20 1.34
N ALA A 32 -1.95 4.91 1.02
CA ALA A 32 -2.86 3.99 1.71
C ALA A 32 -2.45 3.84 3.18
N LEU A 33 -1.16 3.77 3.47
CA LEU A 33 -0.66 3.72 4.85
C LEU A 33 -1.03 4.98 5.64
N ALA A 34 -0.89 6.17 5.04
CA ALA A 34 -1.33 7.42 5.66
C ALA A 34 -2.83 7.43 5.94
N ALA A 35 -3.65 6.98 4.98
CA ALA A 35 -5.10 6.88 5.16
C ALA A 35 -5.49 5.93 6.30
N LEU A 36 -4.78 4.80 6.47
CA LEU A 36 -5.02 3.88 7.59
C LEU A 36 -4.77 4.54 8.95
N VAL A 37 -3.72 5.35 9.05
CA VAL A 37 -3.40 6.12 10.26
C VAL A 37 -4.42 7.22 10.50
N ASP A 38 -4.85 7.93 9.45
CA ASP A 38 -5.89 8.97 9.54
C ASP A 38 -7.25 8.39 9.97
N MET A 39 -7.54 7.14 9.61
CA MET A 39 -8.70 6.39 10.11
C MET A 39 -8.55 5.94 11.57
N GLY A 40 -7.42 6.22 12.22
CA GLY A 40 -7.16 5.90 13.62
C GLY A 40 -6.53 4.54 13.86
N MET A 41 -6.05 3.83 12.83
CA MET A 41 -5.32 2.58 13.02
C MET A 41 -3.91 2.85 13.56
N THR A 42 -3.51 2.09 14.58
CA THR A 42 -2.16 2.19 15.15
C THR A 42 -1.16 1.34 14.36
N ASP A 43 0.13 1.66 14.47
CA ASP A 43 1.22 0.89 13.85
C ASP A 43 1.14 -0.60 14.21
N GLU A 44 0.77 -0.94 15.45
CA GLU A 44 0.61 -2.33 15.92
C GLU A 44 -0.57 -3.03 15.24
N THR A 45 -1.67 -2.30 15.02
CA THR A 45 -2.87 -2.83 14.38
C THR A 45 -2.60 -3.08 12.90
N ILE A 46 -1.95 -2.12 12.24
CA ILE A 46 -1.52 -2.21 10.84
C ILE A 46 -0.53 -3.37 10.67
N GLY A 47 0.46 -3.47 11.56
CA GLY A 47 1.44 -4.57 11.57
C GLY A 47 0.78 -5.93 11.67
N ARG A 48 -0.14 -6.11 12.63
CA ARG A 48 -0.91 -7.37 12.77
C ARG A 48 -1.79 -7.67 11.55
N TYR A 49 -2.40 -6.65 10.96
CA TYR A 49 -3.29 -6.83 9.81
C TYR A 49 -2.54 -7.30 8.56
N PHE A 50 -1.36 -6.73 8.31
CA PHE A 50 -0.53 -7.08 7.15
C PHE A 50 0.50 -8.18 7.44
N GLY A 51 0.61 -8.65 8.69
CA GLY A 51 1.60 -9.65 9.10
C GLY A 51 3.04 -9.11 9.08
N VAL A 52 3.22 -7.82 9.31
CA VAL A 52 4.51 -7.12 9.27
C VAL A 52 4.88 -6.55 10.64
N ASP A 53 6.16 -6.30 10.88
CA ASP A 53 6.60 -5.77 12.16
C ASP A 53 6.15 -4.30 12.33
N PRO A 54 5.60 -3.91 13.49
CA PRO A 54 5.17 -2.52 13.72
C PRO A 54 6.31 -1.50 13.62
N ALA A 55 7.57 -1.89 13.87
CA ALA A 55 8.72 -1.03 13.64
C ALA A 55 8.97 -0.79 12.15
N GLU A 56 8.62 -1.73 11.28
CA GLU A 56 8.68 -1.60 9.83
C GLU A 56 7.59 -0.64 9.33
N VAL A 57 6.35 -0.77 9.85
CA VAL A 57 5.27 0.20 9.61
C VAL A 57 5.70 1.62 9.97
N ARG A 58 6.38 1.80 11.11
CA ARG A 58 6.88 3.10 11.55
C ARG A 58 8.00 3.64 10.66
N ARG A 59 8.86 2.78 10.11
CA ARG A 59 9.91 3.16 9.15
C ARG A 59 9.29 3.65 7.85
N GLU A 60 8.36 2.89 7.29
CA GLU A 60 7.64 3.24 6.05
C GLU A 60 6.86 4.56 6.21
N ARG A 61 6.25 4.80 7.37
CA ARG A 61 5.61 6.09 7.69
C ARG A 61 6.57 7.29 7.68
N LYS A 62 7.83 7.10 8.09
CA LYS A 62 8.82 8.19 8.10
C LYS A 62 9.29 8.56 6.68
N GLU A 63 9.18 7.63 5.73
CA GLU A 63 9.55 7.85 4.34
C GLU A 63 8.40 8.43 3.50
N ILE A 64 7.26 8.73 4.12
CA ILE A 64 6.14 9.44 3.49
C ILE A 64 6.41 10.94 3.59
N PRO A 65 6.75 11.64 2.49
CA PRO A 65 6.77 13.10 2.50
C PRO A 65 5.35 13.60 2.79
N SER A 66 5.21 14.51 3.76
CA SER A 66 3.96 15.20 4.09
C SER A 66 3.40 15.96 2.89
#